data_AF-A0A7Y7ABP8-F1
#
_entry.id   AF-A0A7Y7ABP8-F1
#
_cell.length_a   1.000
_cell.length_b   1.000
_cell.length_c   1.000
_cell.angle_alpha   90.00
_cell.angle_beta   90.00
_cell.angle_gamma   90.00
#
_symmetry.space_group_name_H-M   'P 1'
#
loop_
_entity.id
_entity.type
_entity.pdbx_description
1 polymer ?
#
loop_
_entity_poly.entity_id
_entity_poly.type
_entity_poly.pdbx_seq_one_letter_code
_entity_poly.pdbx_strand_id
1 'polypeptide(L)'
;MLGTPQNKTAHTSANEASFLSNELAFLLNASPQTVVDWLQSAHQRFEHEIIPKIEQDFLSLIRLLPNTPSLPVIFNLFLKFQMEMKLHMEIEEQKIYPAFLSESNSGANPEVNELLHSHEGSEPFLEEIILLIERSNFSENPFCQVLLSRLKRFEQDLRDHAWVEDYVLLLPH
;
A
#
# COMPACT_ATOMS: atom_id res chain seq x y z
N MET A 1 -44.67 -8.86 23.91
CA MET A 1 -43.25 -8.50 24.15
C MET A 1 -42.53 -8.61 22.82
N LEU A 2 -42.27 -7.47 22.17
CA LEU A 2 -41.53 -7.38 20.92
C LEU A 2 -40.18 -6.74 21.25
N GLY A 3 -39.10 -7.48 21.00
CA GLY A 3 -37.74 -7.05 21.28
C GLY A 3 -37.31 -5.95 20.33
N THR A 4 -36.78 -4.87 20.89
CA THR A 4 -36.07 -3.81 20.18
C THR A 4 -34.72 -4.33 19.66
N PRO A 5 -34.35 -4.10 18.39
CA PRO A 5 -32.98 -4.34 17.94
C PRO A 5 -32.08 -3.19 18.42
N GLN A 6 -31.06 -3.54 19.21
CA GLN A 6 -29.92 -2.68 19.52
C GLN A 6 -29.11 -2.46 18.24
N ASN A 7 -29.09 -1.22 17.74
CA ASN A 7 -28.18 -0.86 16.65
C ASN A 7 -26.80 -0.55 17.22
N LYS A 8 -25.83 -1.38 16.84
CA LYS A 8 -24.40 -1.27 17.15
C LYS A 8 -23.76 -0.27 16.19
N THR A 9 -23.63 0.99 16.58
CA THR A 9 -22.79 1.95 15.84
C THR A 9 -22.11 2.89 16.83
N ALA A 10 -21.05 2.44 17.50
CA ALA A 10 -20.15 3.30 18.27
C ALA A 10 -18.85 2.60 18.75
N HIS A 11 -18.26 1.67 17.98
CA HIS A 11 -17.04 0.98 18.45
C HIS A 11 -15.88 0.85 17.46
N THR A 12 -15.92 1.58 16.34
CA THR A 12 -14.87 1.48 15.30
C THR A 12 -14.05 2.75 15.07
N SER A 13 -14.10 3.76 15.95
CA SER A 13 -13.40 5.04 15.69
C SER A 13 -12.20 5.32 16.61
N ALA A 14 -11.86 4.43 17.55
CA ALA A 14 -10.86 4.73 18.57
C ALA A 14 -9.55 3.92 18.44
N ASN A 15 -9.53 2.84 17.65
CA ASN A 15 -8.34 1.97 17.55
C ASN A 15 -7.44 2.29 16.33
N GLU A 16 -8.00 2.81 15.24
CA GLU A 16 -7.24 3.08 13.99
C GLU A 16 -6.38 4.35 14.10
N ALA A 17 -6.74 5.27 14.99
CA ALA A 17 -5.94 6.48 15.28
C ALA A 17 -4.63 6.20 16.05
N SER A 18 -4.39 4.96 16.50
CA SER A 18 -3.17 4.61 17.28
C SER A 18 -1.98 4.15 16.42
N PHE A 19 -2.13 4.12 15.10
CA PHE A 19 -1.11 3.68 14.14
C PHE A 19 -0.23 4.82 13.57
N LEU A 20 -0.49 6.07 13.96
CA LEU A 20 0.28 7.21 13.50
C LEU A 20 1.72 7.11 14.03
N SER A 21 2.67 6.82 13.14
CA SER A 21 4.01 7.35 13.36
C SER A 21 3.87 8.88 13.44
N ASN A 22 4.54 9.51 14.41
CA ASN A 22 4.57 10.98 14.52
C ASN A 22 5.01 11.67 13.21
N GLU A 23 5.59 10.91 12.28
CA GLU A 23 6.11 11.32 10.99
C GLU A 23 5.01 11.60 9.94
N LEU A 24 3.80 11.04 10.04
CA LEU A 24 2.72 11.30 9.05
C LEU A 24 1.73 12.39 9.48
N ALA A 25 1.72 12.76 10.76
CA ALA A 25 0.75 13.71 11.31
C ALA A 25 0.80 15.10 10.66
N PHE A 26 1.94 15.50 10.06
CA PHE A 26 2.04 16.77 9.35
C PHE A 26 1.19 16.80 8.08
N LEU A 27 0.92 15.66 7.45
CA LEU A 27 0.15 15.57 6.20
C LEU A 27 -1.33 15.93 6.40
N LEU A 28 -1.88 15.72 7.59
CA LEU A 28 -3.27 16.07 7.94
C LEU A 28 -3.58 17.57 7.79
N ASN A 29 -2.56 18.43 7.87
CA ASN A 29 -2.71 19.88 7.76
C ASN A 29 -1.88 20.44 6.58
N ALA A 30 -1.38 19.56 5.70
CA ALA A 30 -0.57 19.95 4.57
C ALA A 30 -1.45 20.48 3.42
N SER A 31 -0.85 21.26 2.52
CA SER A 31 -1.57 21.67 1.32
C SER A 31 -1.85 20.46 0.40
N PRO A 32 -2.91 20.46 -0.41
CA PRO A 32 -3.18 19.40 -1.37
C PRO A 32 -1.97 19.04 -2.24
N GLN A 33 -1.22 20.06 -2.68
CA GLN A 33 0.01 19.84 -3.46
C GLN A 33 1.07 19.09 -2.67
N THR A 34 1.27 19.43 -1.39
CA THR A 34 2.24 18.75 -0.52
C THR A 34 1.89 17.29 -0.31
N VAL A 35 0.60 16.96 -0.21
CA VAL A 35 0.15 15.56 -0.07
C VAL A 35 0.45 14.78 -1.35
N VAL A 36 0.09 15.33 -2.52
CA VAL A 36 0.39 14.71 -3.81
C VAL A 36 1.89 14.55 -4.04
N ASP A 37 2.70 15.58 -3.72
CA ASP A 37 4.15 15.51 -3.85
C ASP A 37 4.74 14.37 -2.98
N TRP A 38 4.18 14.16 -1.78
CA TRP A 38 4.60 13.09 -0.89
C TRP A 38 4.25 11.70 -1.45
N LEU A 39 3.03 11.52 -1.96
CA LEU A 39 2.55 10.27 -2.57
C LEU A 39 3.37 9.93 -3.83
N GLN A 40 3.53 10.89 -4.74
CA GLN A 40 4.39 10.71 -5.92
C GLN A 40 5.84 10.39 -5.53
N SER A 41 6.36 11.03 -4.48
CA SER A 41 7.69 10.69 -3.97
C SER A 41 7.75 9.25 -3.43
N ALA A 42 6.66 8.72 -2.88
CA ALA A 42 6.57 7.32 -2.49
C ALA A 42 6.59 6.39 -3.71
N HIS A 43 5.79 6.67 -4.74
CA HIS A 43 5.80 5.92 -6.01
C HIS A 43 7.20 5.85 -6.62
N GLN A 44 7.90 6.99 -6.67
CA GLN A 44 9.26 7.06 -7.19
C GLN A 44 10.21 6.14 -6.42
N ARG A 45 10.10 6.09 -5.08
CA ARG A 45 10.89 5.15 -4.25
C ARG A 45 10.51 3.70 -4.50
N PHE A 46 9.22 3.41 -4.62
CA PHE A 46 8.73 2.05 -4.88
C PHE A 46 9.28 1.52 -6.21
N GLU A 47 9.13 2.29 -7.29
CA GLU A 47 9.54 1.89 -8.64
C GLU A 47 11.06 1.81 -8.81
N HIS A 48 11.80 2.80 -8.32
CA HIS A 48 13.23 2.93 -8.65
C HIS A 48 14.18 2.35 -7.59
N GLU A 49 13.69 2.10 -6.37
CA GLU A 49 14.54 1.66 -5.27
C GLU A 49 14.06 0.36 -4.62
N ILE A 50 12.82 0.33 -4.11
CA ILE A 50 12.38 -0.76 -3.23
C ILE A 50 12.12 -2.04 -4.03
N ILE A 51 11.28 -1.97 -5.06
CA ILE A 51 10.92 -3.13 -5.88
C ILE A 51 12.16 -3.74 -6.57
N PRO A 52 13.05 -2.97 -7.23
CA PRO A 52 14.26 -3.54 -7.83
C PRO A 52 15.16 -4.26 -6.83
N LYS A 53 15.27 -3.76 -5.59
CA LYS A 53 16.06 -4.44 -4.54
C LYS A 53 15.40 -5.75 -4.10
N ILE A 54 14.08 -5.79 -3.95
CA ILE A 54 13.34 -7.03 -3.64
C ILE A 54 13.52 -8.05 -4.77
N GLU A 55 13.42 -7.63 -6.03
CA GLU A 55 13.66 -8.49 -7.19
C GLU A 55 15.06 -9.11 -7.16
N GLN A 56 16.08 -8.30 -6.88
CA GLN A 56 17.46 -8.78 -6.75
C GLN A 56 17.63 -9.78 -5.61
N ASP A 57 16.96 -9.58 -4.47
CA ASP A 57 16.99 -10.50 -3.34
C ASP A 57 16.35 -11.85 -3.72
N PHE A 58 15.22 -11.85 -4.44
CA PHE A 58 14.62 -13.07 -5.00
C PHE A 58 15.56 -13.80 -5.96
N LEU A 59 16.12 -13.09 -6.94
CA LEU A 59 17.03 -13.68 -7.93
C LEU A 59 18.29 -14.27 -7.27
N SER A 60 18.81 -13.61 -6.24
CA SER A 60 19.94 -14.08 -5.45
C SER A 60 19.57 -15.36 -4.69
N LEU A 61 18.40 -15.39 -4.04
CA LEU A 61 17.94 -16.56 -3.30
C LEU A 61 17.67 -17.76 -4.21
N ILE A 62 17.10 -17.54 -5.41
CA ILE A 62 16.88 -18.58 -6.42
C ILE A 62 18.22 -19.21 -6.86
N ARG A 63 19.26 -18.40 -7.04
CA ARG A 63 20.60 -18.89 -7.37
C ARG A 63 21.24 -19.67 -6.22
N LEU A 64 21.03 -19.23 -4.97
CA LEU A 64 21.57 -19.88 -3.77
C LEU A 64 20.86 -21.19 -3.43
N LEU A 65 19.56 -21.28 -3.72
CA LEU A 65 18.70 -22.42 -3.38
C LEU A 65 18.05 -23.03 -4.63
N PRO A 66 18.83 -23.58 -5.58
CA PRO A 66 18.32 -24.05 -6.87
C PRO A 66 17.36 -25.25 -6.75
N ASN A 67 17.40 -25.97 -5.63
CA ASN A 67 16.54 -27.13 -5.37
C ASN A 67 15.24 -26.77 -4.62
N THR A 68 14.89 -25.49 -4.56
CA THR A 68 13.68 -24.98 -3.90
C THR A 68 12.64 -24.57 -4.95
N PRO A 69 11.78 -25.50 -5.43
CA PRO A 69 10.86 -25.23 -6.54
C PRO A 69 9.75 -24.23 -6.19
N SER A 70 9.43 -24.05 -4.92
CA SER A 70 8.45 -23.05 -4.46
C SER A 70 8.95 -21.61 -4.63
N LEU A 71 10.26 -21.38 -4.62
CA LEU A 71 10.82 -20.04 -4.62
C LEU A 71 10.59 -19.29 -5.95
N PRO A 72 10.81 -19.90 -7.14
CA PRO A 72 10.40 -19.28 -8.41
C PRO A 72 8.89 -19.02 -8.51
N VAL A 73 8.05 -19.86 -7.88
CA VAL A 73 6.60 -19.66 -7.86
C VAL A 73 6.23 -18.42 -7.05
N ILE A 74 6.81 -18.27 -5.86
CA ILE A 74 6.61 -17.08 -5.02
C ILE A 74 7.16 -15.83 -5.73
N PHE A 75 8.30 -15.93 -6.41
CA PHE A 75 8.83 -14.81 -7.19
C PHE A 75 7.87 -14.38 -8.31
N ASN A 76 7.23 -15.32 -9.01
CA ASN A 76 6.22 -14.98 -10.01
C ASN A 76 4.98 -14.29 -9.40
N LEU A 77 4.62 -14.59 -8.15
CA LEU A 77 3.56 -13.86 -7.44
C LEU A 77 4.00 -12.42 -7.17
N PHE A 78 5.26 -12.22 -6.75
CA PHE A 78 5.83 -10.89 -6.57
C PHE A 78 5.86 -10.07 -7.87
N LEU A 79 6.19 -10.69 -9.01
CA LEU A 79 6.14 -10.01 -10.31
C LEU A 79 4.70 -9.58 -10.70
N LYS A 80 3.69 -10.37 -10.33
CA LYS A 80 2.28 -9.99 -10.54
C LYS A 80 1.89 -8.81 -9.66
N PHE A 81 2.23 -8.88 -8.37
CA PHE A 81 2.08 -7.77 -7.43
C PHE A 81 2.71 -6.49 -7.99
N GLN A 82 3.93 -6.56 -8.54
CA GLN A 82 4.60 -5.40 -9.14
C GLN A 82 3.84 -4.81 -10.33
N MET A 83 3.26 -5.66 -11.19
CA MET A 83 2.47 -5.20 -12.33
C MET A 83 1.19 -4.49 -11.87
N GLU A 84 0.51 -5.03 -10.87
CA GLU A 84 -0.70 -4.44 -10.29
C GLU A 84 -0.39 -3.11 -9.61
N MET A 85 0.67 -3.05 -8.81
CA MET A 85 1.15 -1.83 -8.16
C MET A 85 1.47 -0.75 -9.19
N LYS A 86 2.14 -1.10 -10.30
CA LYS A 86 2.44 -0.14 -11.37
C LYS A 86 1.17 0.43 -12.00
N LEU A 87 0.18 -0.41 -12.27
CA LEU A 87 -1.09 0.03 -12.82
C LEU A 87 -1.84 0.97 -11.86
N HIS A 88 -1.84 0.64 -10.57
CA HIS A 88 -2.43 1.44 -9.50
C HIS A 88 -1.80 2.84 -9.45
N MET A 89 -0.47 2.93 -9.34
CA MET A 89 0.26 4.20 -9.34
C MET A 89 0.02 5.03 -10.62
N GLU A 90 -0.07 4.38 -11.79
CA GLU A 90 -0.38 5.06 -13.05
C GLU A 90 -1.79 5.65 -13.07
N ILE A 91 -2.79 4.96 -12.52
CA ILE A 91 -4.17 5.45 -12.41
C ILE A 91 -4.20 6.67 -11.48
N GLU A 92 -3.49 6.60 -10.37
CA GLU A 92 -3.44 7.67 -9.38
C GLU A 92 -2.85 8.94 -9.96
N GLU A 93 -1.66 8.83 -10.56
CA GLU A 93 -0.94 9.97 -11.12
C GLU A 93 -1.66 10.61 -12.31
N GLN A 94 -2.34 9.81 -13.14
CA GLN A 94 -2.99 10.31 -14.35
C GLN A 94 -4.41 10.82 -14.11
N LYS A 95 -5.10 10.32 -13.06
CA LYS A 95 -6.52 10.60 -12.86
C LYS A 95 -6.84 11.12 -11.48
N ILE A 96 -6.39 10.42 -10.43
CA ILE A 96 -6.81 10.72 -9.06
C ILE A 96 -6.16 12.01 -8.55
N TYR A 97 -4.83 12.11 -8.60
CA TYR A 97 -4.11 13.28 -8.08
C TYR A 97 -4.48 14.58 -8.83
N PRO A 98 -4.59 14.60 -10.18
CA PRO A 98 -5.07 15.78 -10.90
C PRO A 98 -6.48 16.20 -10.48
N ALA A 99 -7.38 15.23 -10.27
CA ALA A 99 -8.75 15.49 -9.87
C ALA A 99 -8.82 16.10 -8.46
N PHE A 100 -8.11 15.52 -7.50
CA PHE A 100 -7.97 16.04 -6.13
C PHE A 100 -7.43 17.47 -6.08
N LEU A 101 -6.39 17.77 -6.87
CA LEU A 101 -5.85 19.13 -6.98
C LEU A 101 -6.84 20.11 -7.63
N SER A 102 -7.73 19.64 -8.50
CA SER A 102 -8.73 20.51 -9.15
C SER A 102 -9.90 20.86 -8.22
N GLU A 103 -10.37 19.91 -7.40
CA GLU A 103 -11.48 20.11 -6.46
C GLU A 103 -11.13 21.07 -5.32
N SER A 104 -9.93 20.91 -4.75
CA SER A 104 -9.41 21.82 -3.73
C SER A 104 -9.33 23.28 -4.21
N ASN A 105 -9.29 23.50 -5.52
CA ASN A 105 -9.27 24.83 -6.13
C ASN A 105 -10.66 25.34 -6.59
N SER A 106 -11.67 24.45 -6.75
CA SER A 106 -12.91 24.79 -7.48
C SER A 106 -14.22 24.43 -6.76
N GLY A 107 -14.17 23.79 -5.59
CA GLY A 107 -15.34 23.26 -4.90
C GLY A 107 -15.75 21.86 -5.41
N ALA A 108 -16.39 21.08 -4.54
CA ALA A 108 -16.62 19.64 -4.72
C ALA A 108 -17.28 19.26 -6.06
N ASN A 109 -16.64 18.34 -6.80
CA ASN A 109 -17.12 17.72 -8.03
C ASN A 109 -17.55 16.25 -7.76
N PRO A 110 -18.86 15.94 -7.83
CA PRO A 110 -19.37 14.60 -7.53
C PRO A 110 -18.70 13.44 -8.30
N GLU A 111 -18.23 13.67 -9.53
CA GLU A 111 -17.55 12.65 -10.35
C GLU A 111 -16.15 12.29 -9.82
N VAL A 112 -15.47 13.23 -9.16
CA VAL A 112 -14.14 13.01 -8.59
C VAL A 112 -14.25 12.18 -7.31
N ASN A 113 -15.25 12.46 -6.48
CA ASN A 113 -15.56 11.62 -5.32
C ASN A 113 -15.92 10.18 -5.71
N GLU A 114 -16.66 9.97 -6.80
CA GLU A 114 -16.98 8.61 -7.27
C GLU A 114 -15.73 7.87 -7.77
N LEU A 115 -14.83 8.56 -8.47
CA LEU A 115 -13.56 8.01 -8.92
C LEU A 115 -12.67 7.61 -7.74
N LEU A 116 -12.57 8.49 -6.74
CA LEU A 116 -11.82 8.31 -5.51
C LEU A 116 -12.33 7.09 -4.69
N HIS A 117 -13.64 6.96 -4.49
CA HIS A 117 -14.24 5.83 -3.78
C HIS A 117 -14.19 4.51 -4.56
N SER A 118 -14.11 4.53 -5.88
CA SER A 118 -14.01 3.30 -6.68
C SER A 118 -12.64 2.60 -6.60
N HIS A 119 -11.62 3.27 -6.06
CA HIS A 119 -10.23 2.81 -6.00
C HIS A 119 -9.91 1.93 -4.77
N GLU A 120 -10.75 1.96 -3.72
CA GLU A 120 -10.60 1.25 -2.42
C GLU A 120 -10.39 -0.28 -2.49
N GLY A 121 -10.56 -0.91 -3.65
CA GLY A 121 -10.60 -2.37 -3.79
C GLY A 121 -9.40 -3.04 -4.45
N SER A 122 -8.32 -2.29 -4.76
CA SER A 122 -7.26 -2.78 -5.68
C SER A 122 -5.87 -2.93 -5.06
N GLU A 123 -5.74 -2.82 -3.73
CA GLU A 123 -4.42 -2.92 -3.11
C GLU A 123 -3.77 -4.30 -3.32
N PRO A 124 -2.49 -4.34 -3.76
CA PRO A 124 -1.89 -5.61 -4.16
C PRO A 124 -1.45 -6.48 -2.97
N PHE A 125 -1.57 -7.80 -3.12
CA PHE A 125 -1.47 -8.86 -2.08
C PHE A 125 -0.05 -9.16 -1.52
N LEU A 126 0.70 -8.14 -1.05
CA LEU A 126 2.07 -8.35 -0.54
C LEU A 126 2.11 -9.20 0.74
N GLU A 127 1.12 -9.06 1.62
CA GLU A 127 1.01 -9.81 2.87
C GLU A 127 0.94 -11.33 2.62
N GLU A 128 0.21 -11.77 1.60
CA GLU A 128 0.13 -13.17 1.20
C GLU A 128 1.49 -13.72 0.74
N ILE A 129 2.26 -12.92 0.01
CA ILE A 129 3.61 -13.29 -0.43
C ILE A 129 4.52 -13.47 0.79
N ILE A 130 4.45 -12.55 1.77
CA ILE A 130 5.21 -12.64 3.02
C ILE A 130 4.85 -13.93 3.76
N LEU A 131 3.55 -14.21 3.93
CA LEU A 131 3.07 -15.42 4.61
C LEU A 131 3.51 -16.71 3.92
N LEU A 132 3.55 -16.73 2.58
CA LEU A 132 4.03 -17.89 1.81
C LEU A 132 5.53 -18.15 2.06
N ILE A 133 6.33 -17.09 2.14
CA ILE A 133 7.78 -17.21 2.42
C ILE A 133 7.99 -17.66 3.86
N GLU A 134 7.30 -17.07 4.84
CA GLU A 134 7.43 -17.44 6.26
C GLU A 134 7.11 -18.92 6.53
N ARG A 135 6.10 -19.46 5.82
CA ARG A 135 5.70 -20.87 5.93
C ARG A 135 6.58 -21.84 5.13
N SER A 136 7.54 -21.32 4.37
CA SER A 136 8.43 -22.14 3.56
C SER A 136 9.51 -22.81 4.41
N ASN A 137 10.09 -23.90 3.89
CA ASN A 137 11.21 -24.59 4.54
C ASN A 137 12.55 -23.84 4.46
N PHE A 138 12.60 -22.70 3.77
CA PHE A 138 13.80 -21.90 3.59
C PHE A 138 13.72 -20.54 4.30
N SER A 139 12.65 -20.29 5.07
CA SER A 139 12.44 -19.04 5.81
C SER A 139 13.61 -18.71 6.74
N GLU A 140 14.15 -19.70 7.46
CA GLU A 140 15.29 -19.54 8.38
C GLU A 140 16.64 -19.25 7.69
N ASN A 141 16.70 -19.29 6.36
CA ASN A 141 17.94 -18.96 5.65
C ASN A 141 18.27 -17.45 5.85
N PRO A 142 19.52 -17.07 6.20
CA PRO A 142 19.88 -15.67 6.43
C PRO A 142 19.58 -14.73 5.26
N PHE A 143 19.74 -15.19 4.01
CA PHE A 143 19.40 -14.40 2.82
C PHE A 143 17.88 -14.27 2.63
N CYS A 144 17.12 -15.30 3.01
CA CYS A 144 15.66 -15.24 3.05
C CYS A 144 15.18 -14.25 4.12
N GLN A 145 15.82 -14.21 5.29
CA GLN A 145 15.50 -13.24 6.34
C GLN A 145 15.73 -11.79 5.89
N VAL A 146 16.75 -11.53 5.07
CA VAL A 146 16.95 -10.20 4.44
C VAL A 146 15.78 -9.86 3.52
N LEU A 147 15.38 -10.78 2.63
CA LEU A 147 14.22 -10.61 1.76
C LEU A 147 12.94 -10.36 2.56
N LEU A 148 12.66 -11.17 3.58
CA LEU A 148 11.50 -11.02 4.47
C LEU A 148 11.49 -9.67 5.18
N SER A 149 12.63 -9.25 5.72
CA SER A 149 12.74 -7.94 6.37
C SER A 149 12.42 -6.80 5.40
N ARG A 150 12.88 -6.91 4.15
CA ARG A 150 12.62 -5.89 3.11
C ARG A 150 11.15 -5.88 2.70
N LEU A 151 10.55 -7.05 2.47
CA LEU A 151 9.13 -7.17 2.15
C LEU A 151 8.24 -6.62 3.26
N LYS A 152 8.52 -6.94 4.53
CA LYS A 152 7.77 -6.41 5.68
C LYS A 152 7.91 -4.90 5.82
N ARG A 153 9.10 -4.36 5.55
CA ARG A 153 9.29 -2.90 5.56
C ARG A 153 8.48 -2.26 4.44
N PHE A 154 8.51 -2.84 3.25
CA PHE A 154 7.75 -2.32 2.11
C PHE A 154 6.25 -2.40 2.37
N GLU A 155 5.75 -3.50 2.95
CA GLU A 155 4.36 -3.62 3.37
C GLU A 155 3.95 -2.51 4.34
N GLN A 156 4.81 -2.13 5.29
CA GLN A 156 4.53 -0.97 6.14
C GLN A 156 4.51 0.33 5.35
N ASP A 157 5.44 0.54 4.41
CA ASP A 157 5.47 1.73 3.56
C ASP A 157 4.20 1.82 2.67
N LEU A 158 3.62 0.69 2.25
CA LEU A 158 2.34 0.63 1.52
C LEU A 158 1.16 0.95 2.42
N ARG A 159 1.13 0.45 3.66
CA ARG A 159 0.08 0.83 4.63
C ARG A 159 0.10 2.30 4.97
N ASP A 160 1.30 2.88 5.11
CA ASP A 160 1.47 4.31 5.32
C ASP A 160 0.99 5.11 4.10
N HIS A 161 1.23 4.60 2.88
CA HIS A 161 0.72 5.18 1.62
C HIS A 161 -0.80 5.17 1.56
N ALA A 162 -1.40 3.98 1.67
CA ALA A 162 -2.84 3.77 1.68
C ALA A 162 -3.54 4.64 2.74
N TRP A 163 -2.95 4.74 3.93
CA TRP A 163 -3.49 5.60 4.98
C TRP A 163 -3.53 7.08 4.57
N VAL A 164 -2.50 7.59 3.88
CA VAL A 164 -2.52 8.98 3.41
C VAL A 164 -3.61 9.17 2.35
N GLU A 165 -3.82 8.19 1.48
CA GLU A 165 -4.88 8.25 0.47
C GLU A 165 -6.25 8.25 1.12
N ASP A 166 -6.52 7.29 2.00
CA ASP A 166 -7.81 7.13 2.67
C ASP A 166 -8.16 8.28 3.61
N TYR A 167 -7.18 8.81 4.35
CA TYR A 167 -7.44 9.76 5.43
C TYR A 167 -7.08 11.21 5.07
N VAL A 168 -6.31 11.45 4.01
CA VAL A 168 -5.93 12.82 3.60
C VAL A 168 -6.53 13.20 2.26
N LEU A 169 -6.63 12.28 1.29
CA LEU A 169 -7.28 12.56 0.01
C LEU A 169 -8.81 12.43 0.09
N LEU A 170 -9.35 11.44 0.81
CA LEU A 170 -10.79 11.17 0.83
C LEU A 170 -11.59 11.93 1.90
N LEU A 171 -10.95 12.64 2.82
CA LEU A 171 -11.67 13.46 3.80
C LEU A 171 -12.11 14.81 3.18
N PRO A 172 -13.36 15.25 3.39
CA PRO A 172 -13.83 16.53 2.91
C PRO A 172 -13.12 17.68 3.65
N HIS A 173 -12.43 18.53 2.90
CA HIS A 173 -11.81 19.79 3.35
C HIS A 173 -12.74 20.99 3.14
#